data_AF-A0A383C761-F1
#
_entry.id   AF-A0A383C761-F1
#
_cell.length_a   1.000
_cell.length_b   1.000
_cell.length_c   1.000
_cell.angle_alpha   90.00
_cell.angle_beta   90.00
_cell.angle_gamma   90.00
#
_symmetry.space_group_name_H-M   'P 1'
#
loop_
_entity.id
_entity.type
_entity.pdbx_description
1 polymer ?
#
loop_
_entity_poly.entity_id
_entity_poly.type
_entity_poly.pdbx_seq_one_letter_code
_entity_poly.pdbx_strand_id
1 'polypeptide(L)'
;MDTSVRMDSFDPMWVPSYLSGTSLIVGNGESRSWFKPCHQTIAKNGVNVWGCNAIYRDGEVDCLVATDPAMQQEIYDSGYAFEHTCFFVDWQRLPRDVGETFLMGFDIPDELVFYSIGESQPHSECVIRGKDPTTVQEKVKEALEKFPHLDKPDLIQKMEKDTGVWITWVKEKDEVIHFDFPRGWSTGCSAMHLACQNGSREVYILGFD
;
A
#
# COMPACT_ATOMS: atom_id res chain seq x y z
N MET A 1 -23.21 -34.39 -10.37
CA MET A 1 -23.70 -33.09 -9.88
C MET A 1 -22.46 -32.25 -9.67
N ASP A 2 -22.34 -31.26 -10.53
CA ASP A 2 -21.12 -30.50 -10.81
C ASP A 2 -20.89 -29.46 -9.70
N THR A 3 -19.71 -29.46 -9.09
CA THR A 3 -19.29 -28.47 -8.08
C THR A 3 -18.29 -27.52 -8.69
N SER A 4 -18.78 -26.61 -9.52
CA SER A 4 -18.06 -25.39 -9.91
C SER A 4 -18.72 -24.20 -9.22
N VAL A 5 -18.23 -23.82 -8.04
CA VAL A 5 -18.54 -22.51 -7.48
C VAL A 5 -17.75 -21.50 -8.30
N ARG A 6 -18.45 -20.77 -9.16
CA ARG A 6 -17.92 -19.61 -9.88
C ARG A 6 -17.44 -18.58 -8.86
N MET A 7 -16.15 -18.26 -8.90
CA MET A 7 -15.52 -17.08 -8.30
C MET A 7 -15.87 -15.84 -9.15
N ASP A 8 -17.15 -15.52 -9.29
CA ASP A 8 -17.60 -14.35 -10.04
C ASP A 8 -18.64 -13.57 -9.21
N SER A 9 -18.17 -12.70 -8.32
CA SER A 9 -18.92 -11.50 -7.92
C SER A 9 -18.03 -10.53 -7.14
N PHE A 10 -17.03 -9.95 -7.81
CA PHE A 10 -16.68 -8.56 -7.51
C PHE A 10 -17.85 -7.73 -8.04
N ASP A 11 -18.68 -7.22 -7.14
CA ASP A 11 -19.71 -6.25 -7.47
C ASP A 11 -18.99 -5.03 -8.08
N PRO A 12 -19.24 -4.66 -9.36
CA PRO A 12 -18.58 -3.54 -9.99
C PRO A 12 -19.11 -2.27 -9.35
N MET A 13 -18.48 -1.88 -8.23
CA MET A 13 -18.63 -0.59 -7.60
C MET A 13 -18.54 0.46 -8.70
N TRP A 14 -19.64 1.18 -8.87
CA TRP A 14 -19.90 2.26 -9.82
C TRP A 14 -18.62 3.00 -10.26
N VAL A 15 -18.07 2.61 -11.41
CA VAL A 15 -16.96 3.31 -12.07
C VAL A 15 -17.57 4.45 -12.88
N PRO A 16 -17.30 5.74 -12.56
CA PRO A 16 -17.83 6.86 -13.34
C PRO A 16 -17.46 6.71 -14.82
N SER A 17 -18.46 6.85 -15.69
CA SER A 17 -18.45 6.49 -17.10
C SER A 17 -17.58 7.37 -18.02
N TYR A 18 -16.53 8.01 -17.50
CA TYR A 18 -15.49 8.68 -18.29
C TYR A 18 -14.21 7.82 -18.40
N LEU A 19 -14.18 6.66 -17.76
CA LEU A 19 -13.01 5.78 -17.64
C LEU A 19 -12.92 4.76 -18.78
N SER A 20 -12.45 5.22 -19.93
CA SER A 20 -11.62 4.40 -20.82
C SER A 20 -10.45 5.28 -21.27
N GLY A 21 -9.64 5.68 -20.31
CA GLY A 21 -8.76 6.83 -20.41
C GLY A 21 -7.30 6.49 -20.17
N THR A 22 -6.43 7.29 -20.76
CA THR A 22 -4.99 7.27 -20.55
C THR A 22 -4.68 7.43 -19.06
N SER A 23 -3.64 6.75 -18.57
CA SER A 23 -3.16 6.92 -17.19
C SER A 23 -1.67 7.17 -17.18
N LEU A 24 -1.25 8.04 -16.27
CA LEU A 24 0.16 8.28 -15.97
C LEU A 24 0.44 7.68 -14.59
N ILE A 25 1.33 6.69 -14.55
CA ILE A 25 1.84 6.14 -13.29
C ILE A 25 3.13 6.86 -12.94
N VAL A 26 3.17 7.43 -11.75
CA VAL A 26 4.30 8.20 -11.26
C VAL A 26 4.95 7.43 -10.10
N GLY A 27 6.13 6.87 -10.37
CA GLY A 27 7.01 6.25 -9.39
C GLY A 27 7.87 7.27 -8.65
N ASN A 28 8.72 6.82 -7.73
CA ASN A 28 9.56 7.69 -6.89
C ASN A 28 11.04 7.71 -7.31
N GLY A 29 11.39 7.21 -8.50
CA GLY A 29 12.76 7.19 -9.02
C GLY A 29 13.32 8.60 -9.28
N GLU A 30 14.65 8.70 -9.36
CA GLU A 30 15.36 9.98 -9.51
C GLU A 30 15.00 10.67 -10.83
N SER A 31 14.64 9.91 -11.87
CA SER A 31 14.18 10.45 -13.15
C SER A 31 12.90 11.29 -13.05
N ARG A 32 12.15 11.18 -11.94
CA ARG A 32 10.98 12.05 -11.63
C ARG A 32 11.39 13.39 -11.00
N SER A 33 12.64 13.61 -10.59
CA SER A 33 13.06 14.78 -9.78
C SER A 33 12.60 16.16 -10.29
N TRP A 34 12.38 16.31 -11.60
CA TRP A 34 11.87 17.54 -12.23
C TRP A 34 10.34 17.75 -12.10
N PHE A 35 9.58 16.72 -11.72
CA PHE A 35 8.13 16.73 -11.57
C PHE A 35 7.70 16.57 -10.12
N LYS A 36 6.96 17.55 -9.60
CA LYS A 36 6.33 17.52 -8.27
C LYS A 36 4.87 17.98 -8.40
N PRO A 37 3.88 17.18 -7.98
CA PRO A 37 2.46 17.54 -8.12
C PRO A 37 2.07 18.91 -7.52
N CYS A 38 2.78 19.37 -6.48
CA CYS A 38 2.57 20.69 -5.88
C CYS A 38 3.09 21.87 -6.71
N HIS A 39 3.98 21.63 -7.67
CA HIS A 39 4.56 22.67 -8.53
C HIS A 39 4.08 22.56 -9.98
N GLN A 40 3.78 21.35 -10.45
CA GLN A 40 3.29 21.10 -11.80
C GLN A 40 2.07 20.18 -11.76
N THR A 41 1.06 20.51 -12.56
CA THR A 41 -0.12 19.67 -12.74
C THR A 41 -0.11 19.05 -14.13
N ILE A 42 -0.50 17.77 -14.22
CA ILE A 42 -0.78 17.14 -15.51
C ILE A 42 -2.16 17.60 -15.94
N ALA A 43 -2.29 18.03 -17.19
CA ALA A 43 -3.58 18.44 -17.73
C ALA A 43 -4.57 17.28 -17.63
N LYS A 44 -5.67 17.45 -16.88
CA LYS A 44 -6.71 16.44 -16.64
C LYS A 44 -7.59 16.15 -17.88
N ASN A 45 -7.06 16.29 -19.09
CA ASN A 45 -7.74 16.04 -20.36
C ASN A 45 -7.92 14.54 -20.61
N GLY A 46 -8.59 13.83 -19.68
CA GLY A 46 -8.79 12.39 -19.73
C GLY A 46 -7.60 11.55 -19.28
N VAL A 47 -6.60 12.16 -18.64
CA VAL A 47 -5.46 11.45 -18.02
C VAL A 47 -5.67 11.36 -16.51
N ASN A 48 -5.66 10.14 -15.97
CA ASN A 48 -5.64 9.90 -14.52
C ASN A 48 -4.20 9.72 -14.03
N VAL A 49 -3.84 10.41 -12.95
CA VAL A 49 -2.52 10.31 -12.34
C VAL A 49 -2.57 9.34 -11.18
N TRP A 50 -1.81 8.25 -11.31
CA TRP A 50 -1.59 7.27 -10.26
C TRP A 50 -0.24 7.51 -9.61
N GLY A 51 -0.25 7.70 -8.29
CA GLY A 51 0.94 7.89 -7.48
C GLY A 51 1.29 6.66 -6.65
N CYS A 52 2.55 6.56 -6.24
CA CYS A 52 3.04 5.45 -5.41
C CYS A 52 3.70 5.97 -4.14
N ASN A 53 3.43 5.35 -2.98
CA ASN A 53 4.09 5.60 -1.70
C ASN A 53 4.25 7.11 -1.40
N ALA A 54 5.48 7.60 -1.29
CA ALA A 54 5.83 8.93 -0.77
C ALA A 54 5.46 10.12 -1.68
N ILE A 55 4.93 9.89 -2.88
CA ILE A 55 4.57 10.98 -3.81
C ILE A 55 3.54 11.96 -3.22
N TYR A 56 2.67 11.50 -2.31
CA TYR A 56 1.68 12.36 -1.66
C TYR A 56 2.33 13.52 -0.89
N ARG A 57 3.59 13.37 -0.45
CA ARG A 57 4.37 14.44 0.18
C ARG A 57 4.75 15.55 -0.80
N ASP A 58 4.83 15.22 -2.09
CA ASP A 58 5.09 16.18 -3.18
C ASP A 58 3.79 16.78 -3.76
N GLY A 59 2.61 16.33 -3.31
CA GLY A 59 1.30 16.86 -3.70
C GLY A 59 0.29 15.79 -4.10
N GLU A 60 -0.89 16.23 -4.54
CA GLU A 60 -2.05 15.37 -4.77
C GLU A 60 -1.98 14.59 -6.09
N VAL A 61 -2.54 13.39 -6.07
CA VAL A 61 -2.74 12.51 -7.24
C VAL A 61 -4.18 11.99 -7.24
N ASP A 62 -4.68 11.54 -8.39
CA ASP A 62 -6.07 11.06 -8.50
C ASP A 62 -6.25 9.70 -7.79
N CYS A 63 -5.22 8.84 -7.81
CA CYS A 63 -5.19 7.57 -7.08
C CYS A 63 -3.81 7.35 -6.46
N LEU A 64 -3.73 7.11 -5.15
CA LEU A 64 -2.47 6.81 -4.46
C LEU A 64 -2.40 5.33 -4.09
N VAL A 65 -1.28 4.66 -4.39
CA VAL A 65 -1.07 3.25 -4.05
C VAL A 65 0.04 3.14 -3.01
N ALA A 66 -0.16 2.33 -1.96
CA ALA A 66 0.87 2.04 -0.97
C ALA A 66 0.87 0.57 -0.54
N THR A 67 2.08 -0.01 -0.46
CA THR A 67 2.27 -1.43 -0.10
C THR A 67 3.02 -1.63 1.20
N ASP A 68 3.85 -0.66 1.62
CA ASP A 68 4.69 -0.75 2.81
C ASP A 68 3.88 -0.37 4.07
N PRO A 69 3.89 -1.19 5.15
CA PRO A 69 3.13 -0.91 6.37
C PRO A 69 3.36 0.47 6.97
N ALA A 70 4.64 0.88 7.10
CA ALA A 70 4.99 2.18 7.65
C ALA A 70 4.48 3.34 6.79
N MET A 71 4.59 3.21 5.45
CA MET A 71 4.10 4.22 4.52
C MET A 71 2.57 4.32 4.55
N GLN A 72 1.86 3.19 4.65
CA GLN A 72 0.41 3.19 4.77
C GLN A 72 -0.05 3.92 6.04
N GLN A 73 0.56 3.62 7.19
CA GLN A 73 0.25 4.32 8.44
C GLN A 73 0.58 5.82 8.35
N GLU A 74 1.72 6.20 7.76
CA GLU A 74 2.10 7.59 7.57
C GLU A 74 1.09 8.37 6.69
N ILE A 75 0.66 7.78 5.57
CA ILE A 75 -0.36 8.37 4.69
C ILE A 75 -1.69 8.49 5.47
N TYR A 76 -2.09 7.47 6.21
CA TYR A 76 -3.33 7.46 6.97
C TYR A 76 -3.33 8.54 8.09
N ASP A 77 -2.22 8.66 8.81
CA ASP A 77 -2.04 9.65 9.88
C ASP A 77 -1.98 11.08 9.36
N SER A 78 -1.49 11.30 8.15
CA SER A 78 -1.53 12.61 7.49
C SER A 78 -2.95 13.09 7.17
N GLY A 79 -3.93 12.19 7.20
CA GLY A 79 -5.31 12.45 6.79
C GLY A 79 -5.54 12.45 5.29
N TYR A 80 -4.50 12.23 4.49
CA TYR A 80 -4.60 12.18 3.02
C TYR A 80 -5.64 11.14 2.55
N ALA A 81 -5.65 9.96 3.18
CA ALA A 81 -6.55 8.85 2.87
C ALA A 81 -8.04 9.11 3.21
N PHE A 82 -8.36 10.25 3.84
CA PHE A 82 -9.74 10.63 4.16
C PHE A 82 -10.35 11.55 3.12
N GLU A 83 -9.55 12.13 2.23
CA GLU A 83 -10.01 13.06 1.20
C GLU A 83 -9.63 12.63 -0.23
N HIS A 84 -8.85 11.53 -0.35
CA HIS A 84 -8.31 11.06 -1.62
C HIS A 84 -8.41 9.54 -1.75
N THR A 85 -8.62 9.07 -2.98
CA THR A 85 -8.65 7.64 -3.31
C THR A 85 -7.30 6.99 -3.05
N CYS A 86 -7.24 6.11 -2.06
CA CYS A 86 -6.03 5.37 -1.68
C CYS A 86 -6.25 3.86 -1.85
N PHE A 87 -5.30 3.19 -2.49
CA PHE A 87 -5.26 1.73 -2.63
C PHE A 87 -4.14 1.16 -1.77
N PHE A 88 -4.49 0.47 -0.69
CA PHE A 88 -3.53 -0.12 0.24
C PHE A 88 -3.55 -1.64 0.14
N VAL A 89 -2.38 -2.26 -0.04
CA VAL A 89 -2.30 -3.73 -0.04
C VAL A 89 -2.68 -4.27 1.34
N ASP A 90 -3.40 -5.39 1.43
CA ASP A 90 -3.86 -6.06 2.66
C ASP A 90 -4.39 -5.12 3.78
N TRP A 91 -5.09 -4.03 3.43
CA TRP A 91 -5.70 -3.11 4.41
C TRP A 91 -7.02 -3.67 4.96
N GLN A 92 -6.95 -4.84 5.58
CA GLN A 92 -8.13 -5.53 6.10
C GLN A 92 -8.52 -4.98 7.46
N ARG A 93 -9.73 -4.42 7.55
CA ARG A 93 -10.33 -3.97 8.81
C ARG A 93 -10.71 -5.16 9.68
N LEU A 94 -10.30 -5.09 10.94
CA LEU A 94 -10.55 -6.09 11.97
C LEU A 94 -11.24 -5.42 13.17
N PRO A 95 -12.13 -6.10 13.89
CA PRO A 95 -12.66 -5.58 15.15
C PRO A 95 -11.54 -5.29 16.15
N ARG A 96 -11.68 -4.24 16.95
CA ARG A 96 -10.71 -3.83 17.99
C ARG A 96 -10.24 -4.99 18.87
N ASP A 97 -11.17 -5.81 19.35
CA ASP A 97 -10.88 -6.94 20.25
C ASP A 97 -9.93 -7.96 19.61
N VAL A 98 -9.97 -8.12 18.28
CA VAL A 98 -9.03 -8.98 17.55
C VAL A 98 -7.62 -8.41 17.62
N GLY A 99 -7.48 -7.09 17.51
CA GLY A 99 -6.17 -6.46 17.62
C GLY A 99 -5.59 -6.44 19.02
N GLU A 100 -6.43 -6.22 20.03
CA GLU A 100 -6.03 -6.35 21.43
C GLU A 100 -5.60 -7.80 21.75
N THR A 101 -6.35 -8.79 21.26
CA THR A 101 -6.00 -10.21 21.42
C THR A 101 -4.72 -10.59 20.67
N PHE A 102 -4.50 -10.04 19.47
CA PHE A 102 -3.28 -10.27 18.70
C PHE A 102 -2.04 -9.89 19.52
N LEU A 103 -2.02 -8.69 20.10
CA LEU A 103 -0.90 -8.23 20.92
C LEU A 103 -0.68 -9.09 22.18
N MET A 104 -1.74 -9.58 22.81
CA MET A 104 -1.61 -10.46 23.98
C MET A 104 -1.07 -11.86 23.63
N GLY A 105 -1.24 -12.30 22.37
CA GLY A 105 -0.88 -13.64 21.91
C GLY A 105 0.58 -13.80 21.45
N PHE A 106 1.30 -12.69 21.24
CA PHE A 106 2.68 -12.70 20.76
C PHE A 106 3.60 -11.90 21.69
N ASP A 107 4.79 -12.42 21.95
CA ASP A 107 5.83 -11.72 22.71
C ASP A 107 6.62 -10.80 21.76
N ILE A 108 6.01 -9.68 21.39
CA ILE A 108 6.61 -8.69 20.48
C ILE A 108 7.16 -7.55 21.34
N PRO A 109 8.45 -7.20 21.22
CA PRO A 109 9.02 -6.05 21.90
C PRO A 109 8.25 -4.76 21.58
N ASP A 110 7.92 -3.95 22.60
CA ASP A 110 7.15 -2.71 22.44
C ASP A 110 7.74 -1.75 21.40
N GLU A 111 9.08 -1.72 21.27
CA GLU A 111 9.83 -0.94 20.29
C GLU A 111 9.58 -1.35 18.82
N LEU A 112 8.97 -2.51 18.59
CA LEU A 112 8.59 -3.03 17.29
C LEU A 112 7.07 -2.97 17.06
N VAL A 113 6.32 -2.30 17.94
CA VAL A 113 4.88 -2.05 17.79
C VAL A 113 4.64 -0.56 17.54
N PHE A 114 4.03 -0.26 16.40
CA PHE A 114 3.82 1.11 15.91
C PHE A 114 2.33 1.42 15.79
N TYR A 115 1.84 2.32 16.63
CA TYR A 115 0.45 2.75 16.63
C TYR A 115 0.23 4.02 15.82
N SER A 116 -0.90 4.10 15.11
CA SER A 116 -1.33 5.32 14.43
C SER A 116 -1.71 6.42 15.41
N ILE A 117 -1.67 7.67 14.96
CA ILE A 117 -2.04 8.84 15.77
C ILE A 117 -3.50 8.74 16.23
N GLY A 118 -3.72 9.01 17.52
CA GLY A 118 -5.06 9.06 18.12
C GLY A 118 -5.53 7.74 18.74
N GLU A 119 -4.63 6.81 19.01
CA GLU A 119 -4.89 5.54 19.71
C GLU A 119 -5.77 5.67 20.97
N SER A 120 -5.64 6.76 21.73
CA SER A 120 -6.40 6.99 22.96
C SER A 120 -7.90 7.27 22.74
N GLN A 121 -8.34 7.41 21.49
CA GLN A 121 -9.76 7.61 21.13
C GLN A 121 -10.51 6.26 21.09
N PRO A 122 -11.84 6.26 21.27
CA PRO A 122 -12.64 5.05 21.13
C PRO A 122 -12.72 4.65 19.65
N HIS A 123 -11.98 3.61 19.28
CA HIS A 123 -12.04 2.98 17.96
C HIS A 123 -12.79 1.66 18.02
N SER A 124 -13.55 1.34 16.97
CA SER A 124 -14.26 0.05 16.82
C SER A 124 -13.44 -0.99 16.05
N GLU A 125 -12.52 -0.54 15.21
CA GLU A 125 -11.77 -1.37 14.28
C GLU A 125 -10.30 -0.94 14.19
N CYS A 126 -9.45 -1.89 13.82
CA CYS A 126 -8.05 -1.69 13.54
C CYS A 126 -7.64 -2.42 12.25
N VAL A 127 -6.53 -1.97 11.66
CA VAL A 127 -5.77 -2.71 10.65
C VAL A 127 -4.43 -3.10 11.26
N ILE A 128 -4.05 -4.36 11.09
CA ILE A 128 -2.77 -4.88 11.59
C ILE A 128 -1.92 -5.28 10.40
N ARG A 129 -0.78 -4.61 10.26
CA ARG A 129 0.23 -4.90 9.23
C ARG A 129 1.58 -5.15 9.88
N GLY A 130 2.52 -5.69 9.11
CA GLY A 130 3.90 -5.82 9.57
C GLY A 130 4.57 -7.10 9.14
N LYS A 131 5.80 -7.26 9.61
CA LYS A 131 6.63 -8.44 9.43
C LYS A 131 7.18 -8.83 10.80
N ASP A 132 6.96 -10.07 11.17
CA ASP A 132 7.58 -10.64 12.36
C ASP A 132 9.11 -10.65 12.19
N PRO A 133 9.87 -9.99 13.07
CA PRO A 133 11.34 -9.97 13.04
C PRO A 133 11.97 -11.36 12.97
N THR A 134 11.35 -12.35 13.63
CA THR A 134 11.79 -13.75 13.62
C THR A 134 11.78 -14.31 12.19
N THR A 135 10.71 -14.03 11.45
CA THR A 135 10.57 -14.50 10.06
C THR A 135 11.49 -13.78 9.08
N VAL A 136 11.94 -12.56 9.40
CA VAL A 136 12.88 -11.80 8.57
C VAL A 136 14.25 -12.49 8.56
N GLN A 137 14.76 -12.89 9.73
CA GLN A 137 16.06 -13.57 9.85
C GLN A 137 16.07 -14.92 9.14
N GLU A 138 15.00 -15.70 9.27
CA GLU A 138 14.84 -16.98 8.56
C GLU A 138 14.84 -16.79 7.04
N LYS A 139 14.09 -15.81 6.53
CA LYS A 139 14.02 -15.53 5.08
C LYS A 139 15.34 -14.99 4.52
N VAL A 140 16.08 -14.19 5.28
CA VAL A 140 17.43 -13.74 4.87
C VAL A 140 18.35 -14.95 4.73
N LYS A 141 18.33 -15.87 5.70
CA LYS A 141 19.14 -17.10 5.64
C LYS A 141 18.77 -17.95 4.41
N GLU A 142 17.49 -18.20 4.17
CA GLU A 142 17.02 -18.96 3.00
C GLU A 142 17.42 -18.30 1.68
N ALA A 143 17.31 -16.97 1.58
CA ALA A 143 17.68 -16.23 0.38
C ALA A 143 19.19 -16.31 0.09
N LEU A 144 20.04 -16.27 1.12
CA LEU A 144 21.49 -16.43 0.98
C LEU A 144 21.90 -17.86 0.62
N GLU A 145 21.16 -18.87 1.09
CA GLU A 145 21.37 -20.27 0.69
C GLU A 145 20.99 -20.50 -0.78
N LYS A 146 19.87 -19.92 -1.24
CA LYS A 146 19.39 -20.06 -2.62
C LYS A 146 20.17 -19.20 -3.61
N PHE A 147 20.62 -18.02 -3.19
CA PHE A 147 21.29 -17.04 -4.03
C PHE A 147 22.57 -16.52 -3.35
N PRO A 148 23.63 -17.34 -3.29
CA PRO A 148 24.85 -17.01 -2.55
C PRO A 148 25.64 -15.81 -3.11
N HIS A 149 25.27 -15.32 -4.28
CA HIS A 149 25.87 -14.14 -4.93
C HIS A 149 25.20 -12.81 -4.53
N LEU A 150 24.10 -12.84 -3.77
CA LEU A 150 23.45 -11.63 -3.29
C LEU A 150 24.34 -10.86 -2.30
N ASP A 151 24.28 -9.53 -2.39
CA ASP A 151 24.93 -8.66 -1.43
C ASP A 151 24.20 -8.73 -0.08
N LYS A 152 24.88 -9.27 0.94
CA LYS A 152 24.28 -9.56 2.25
C LYS A 152 23.81 -8.28 2.96
N PRO A 153 24.64 -7.22 3.08
CA PRO A 153 24.20 -5.93 3.60
C PRO A 153 22.91 -5.38 2.95
N ASP A 154 22.85 -5.33 1.62
CA ASP A 154 21.68 -4.81 0.89
C ASP A 154 20.44 -5.68 1.10
N LEU A 155 20.61 -7.01 1.10
CA LEU A 155 19.53 -7.96 1.37
C LEU A 155 18.98 -7.80 2.80
N ILE A 156 19.86 -7.73 3.80
CA ILE A 156 19.48 -7.53 5.20
C ILE A 156 18.73 -6.20 5.33
N GLN A 157 19.27 -5.10 4.80
CA GLN A 157 18.63 -3.78 4.85
C GLN A 157 17.23 -3.78 4.24
N LYS A 158 17.04 -4.44 3.08
CA LYS A 158 15.73 -4.53 2.41
C LYS A 158 14.74 -5.41 3.16
N MET A 159 15.23 -6.48 3.79
CA MET A 159 14.39 -7.44 4.51
C MET A 159 14.00 -6.93 5.89
N GLU A 160 14.91 -6.21 6.56
CA GLU A 160 14.68 -5.53 7.83
C GLU A 160 13.83 -4.26 7.68
N LYS A 161 13.72 -3.70 6.47
CA LYS A 161 12.80 -2.58 6.20
C LYS A 161 11.37 -2.97 6.56
N ASP A 162 10.74 -2.09 7.36
CA ASP A 162 9.38 -2.25 7.86
C ASP A 162 9.22 -3.55 8.69
N THR A 163 10.24 -3.87 9.51
CA THR A 163 10.16 -4.92 10.53
C THR A 163 9.46 -4.40 11.78
N GLY A 164 8.53 -5.20 12.29
CA GLY A 164 7.64 -4.82 13.38
C GLY A 164 6.17 -4.98 12.99
N VAL A 165 5.29 -4.51 13.86
CA VAL A 165 3.84 -4.56 13.71
C VAL A 165 3.28 -3.14 13.75
N TRP A 166 2.51 -2.79 12.73
CA TRP A 166 1.78 -1.54 12.60
C TRP A 166 0.32 -1.79 12.92
N ILE A 167 -0.18 -1.13 13.95
CA ILE A 167 -1.58 -1.15 14.33
C ILE A 167 -2.16 0.21 14.02
N THR A 168 -3.00 0.26 12.98
CA THR A 168 -3.69 1.48 12.59
C THR A 168 -5.13 1.42 13.05
N TRP A 169 -5.52 2.34 13.91
CA TRP A 169 -6.89 2.47 14.38
C TRP A 169 -7.73 3.17 13.31
N VAL A 170 -8.80 2.48 12.88
CA VAL A 170 -9.61 2.94 11.75
C VAL A 170 -10.50 4.08 12.21
N LYS A 171 -10.34 5.24 11.58
CA LYS A 171 -11.17 6.43 11.83
C LYS A 171 -12.51 6.30 11.11
N GLU A 172 -13.50 7.06 11.56
CA GLU A 172 -14.88 7.00 11.05
C GLU A 172 -14.96 7.26 9.53
N LYS A 173 -14.15 8.21 9.04
CA LYS A 173 -13.97 8.44 7.60
C LYS A 173 -12.72 7.69 7.13
N ASP A 174 -12.91 6.50 6.56
CA ASP A 174 -11.86 5.71 5.92
C ASP A 174 -12.30 5.37 4.49
N GLU A 175 -11.63 5.97 3.50
CA GLU A 175 -11.90 5.77 2.07
C GLU A 175 -10.84 4.88 1.41
N VAL A 176 -10.03 4.15 2.20
CA VAL A 176 -9.02 3.24 1.68
C VAL A 176 -9.68 2.03 0.99
N ILE A 177 -9.29 1.80 -0.26
CA ILE A 177 -9.64 0.61 -1.04
C ILE A 177 -8.53 -0.43 -0.82
N HIS A 178 -8.84 -1.50 -0.09
CA HIS A 178 -7.88 -2.58 0.08
C HIS A 178 -7.75 -3.42 -1.20
N PHE A 179 -6.56 -3.95 -1.46
CA PHE A 179 -6.34 -4.95 -2.51
C PHE A 179 -5.42 -6.08 -2.05
N ASP A 180 -5.71 -7.28 -2.54
CA ASP A 180 -5.00 -8.51 -2.16
C ASP A 180 -4.09 -9.04 -3.26
N PHE A 181 -4.13 -8.45 -4.46
CA PHE A 181 -3.29 -8.81 -5.59
C PHE A 181 -2.95 -7.55 -6.42
N PRO A 182 -1.69 -7.36 -6.86
CA PRO A 182 -0.55 -8.26 -6.67
C PRO A 182 0.19 -8.04 -5.33
N ARG A 183 0.64 -9.13 -4.70
CA ARG A 183 1.48 -9.08 -3.48
C ARG A 183 2.96 -9.22 -3.83
N GLY A 184 3.81 -8.53 -3.08
CA GLY A 184 5.26 -8.60 -3.23
C GLY A 184 5.81 -7.89 -4.48
N TRP A 185 4.96 -7.17 -5.23
CA TRP A 185 5.38 -6.33 -6.33
C TRP A 185 5.82 -4.96 -5.80
N SER A 186 6.64 -4.25 -6.57
CA SER A 186 6.91 -2.84 -6.26
C SER A 186 5.62 -2.03 -6.38
N THR A 187 5.46 -1.00 -5.55
CA THR A 187 4.25 -0.17 -5.53
C THR A 187 3.92 0.41 -6.91
N GLY A 188 4.95 0.80 -7.69
CA GLY A 188 4.79 1.27 -9.06
C GLY A 188 4.16 0.23 -9.99
N CYS A 189 4.62 -1.03 -9.92
CA CYS A 189 4.04 -2.11 -10.70
C CYS A 189 2.62 -2.43 -10.23
N SER A 190 2.34 -2.39 -8.92
CA SER A 190 0.98 -2.56 -8.39
C SER A 190 0.05 -1.44 -8.85
N ALA A 191 0.50 -0.19 -8.86
CA ALA A 191 -0.28 0.94 -9.36
C ALA A 191 -0.61 0.81 -10.84
N MET A 192 0.35 0.36 -11.65
CA MET A 192 0.11 0.04 -13.06
C MET A 192 -0.92 -1.07 -13.23
N HIS A 193 -0.83 -2.15 -12.42
CA HIS A 193 -1.82 -3.23 -12.45
C HIS A 193 -3.23 -2.75 -12.10
N LEU A 194 -3.34 -1.99 -11.01
CA LEU A 194 -4.61 -1.43 -10.53
C LEU A 194 -5.21 -0.46 -11.55
N ALA A 195 -4.40 0.40 -12.18
CA ALA A 195 -4.86 1.28 -13.24
C ALA A 195 -5.50 0.49 -14.40
N CYS A 196 -4.84 -0.56 -14.88
CA CYS A 196 -5.39 -1.45 -15.91
C CYS A 196 -6.69 -2.14 -15.47
N GLN A 197 -6.78 -2.61 -14.21
CA GLN A 197 -8.01 -3.18 -13.66
C GLN A 197 -9.14 -2.15 -13.57
N ASN A 198 -8.80 -0.87 -13.38
CA ASN A 198 -9.73 0.25 -13.34
C ASN A 198 -9.99 0.88 -14.73
N GLY A 199 -9.68 0.16 -15.81
CA GLY A 199 -10.11 0.51 -17.17
C GLY A 199 -9.12 1.36 -17.98
N SER A 200 -7.91 1.59 -17.49
CA SER A 200 -6.86 2.27 -18.26
C SER A 200 -6.50 1.48 -19.52
N ARG A 201 -6.53 2.14 -20.69
CA ARG A 201 -6.19 1.52 -21.99
C ARG A 201 -4.81 1.89 -22.51
N GLU A 202 -4.33 3.06 -22.12
CA GLU A 202 -2.99 3.56 -22.41
C GLU A 202 -2.34 3.91 -21.08
N VAL A 203 -1.14 3.39 -20.85
CA VAL A 203 -0.40 3.61 -19.61
C VAL A 203 0.96 4.20 -19.93
N TYR A 204 1.21 5.39 -19.40
CA TYR A 204 2.51 6.05 -19.40
C TYR A 204 3.13 5.90 -18.02
N ILE A 205 4.45 5.77 -17.96
CA ILE A 205 5.19 5.65 -16.70
C ILE A 205 6.24 6.75 -16.60
N LEU A 206 6.46 7.25 -15.38
CA LEU A 206 7.45 8.28 -15.06
C LEU A 206 8.10 7.94 -13.71
N GLY A 207 9.43 8.01 -13.59
CA GLY A 207 10.10 7.76 -12.29
C GLY A 207 10.25 6.29 -11.90
N PHE A 208 10.55 5.41 -12.86
CA PHE A 208 10.66 3.95 -12.68
C PHE A 208 12.09 3.41 -12.88
N ASP A 209 13.08 4.30 -12.83
CA ASP A 209 14.51 3.96 -12.83
C ASP A 209 14.97 3.30 -11.53
#